data_AF-A0A6G7EJF2-F1
#
_entry.id   AF-A0A6G7EJF2-F1
#
_cell.length_a   1.000
_cell.length_b   1.000
_cell.length_c   1.000
_cell.angle_alpha   90.00
_cell.angle_beta   90.00
_cell.angle_gamma   90.00
#
_symmetry.space_group_name_H-M   'P 1'
#
loop_
_entity.id
_entity.type
_entity.pdbx_description
1 polymer ?
#
loop_
_entity_poly.entity_id
_entity_poly.type
_entity_poly.pdbx_seq_one_letter_code
_entity_poly.pdbx_strand_id
1 'polypeptide(L)' 'MNRIHVVERAYQLARTPDCLNTGDVVKALSAEGYSGAEMSHFQGSSIRADLNRICKIPVETEVA' A
#
# COMPACT_ATOMS: atom_id res chain seq x y z
N MET A 1 -18.60 -8.29 8.80
CA MET A 1 -17.30 -7.59 8.95
C MET A 1 -16.42 -7.99 7.77
N ASN A 2 -16.46 -7.29 6.63
CA ASN A 2 -15.53 -7.53 5.51
C ASN A 2 -14.48 -6.41 5.50
N ARG A 3 -13.56 -6.44 6.48
CA ARG A 3 -12.42 -5.52 6.47
C ARG A 3 -11.36 -6.10 5.55
N ILE A 4 -10.96 -5.34 4.53
CA ILE A 4 -9.90 -5.75 3.59
C ILE A 4 -8.60 -5.93 4.37
N HIS A 5 -7.87 -7.01 4.08
CA HIS A 5 -6.60 -7.30 4.75
C HIS A 5 -5.62 -6.15 4.51
N VAL A 6 -4.86 -5.78 5.55
CA VAL A 6 -3.97 -4.61 5.52
C VAL A 6 -3.00 -4.62 4.32
N VAL A 7 -2.49 -5.82 3.96
CA VAL A 7 -1.60 -6.02 2.82
C VAL A 7 -2.32 -5.73 1.51
N GLU A 8 -3.49 -6.32 1.27
CA GLU A 8 -4.28 -6.03 0.06
C GLU A 8 -4.60 -4.54 -0.04
N ARG A 9 -4.97 -3.91 1.07
CA ARG A 9 -5.26 -2.48 1.09
C ARG A 9 -4.02 -1.65 0.75
N ALA A 10 -2.85 -2.05 1.23
CA ALA A 10 -1.58 -1.42 0.87
C ALA A 10 -1.29 -1.48 -0.62
N TYR A 11 -1.56 -2.63 -1.26
CA TYR A 11 -1.41 -2.79 -2.71
C TYR A 11 -2.41 -1.94 -3.50
N GLN A 12 -3.65 -1.80 -3.01
CA GLN A 12 -4.62 -0.88 -3.62
C GLN A 12 -4.13 0.57 -3.53
N LEU A 13 -3.68 1.01 -2.36
CA LEU A 13 -3.15 2.35 -2.14
C LEU A 13 -1.89 2.61 -2.98
N ALA A 14 -0.97 1.65 -3.07
CA ALA A 14 0.22 1.75 -3.89
C ALA A 14 -0.06 1.89 -5.39
N ARG A 15 -1.25 1.48 -5.86
CA ARG A 15 -1.71 1.69 -7.25
C ARG A 15 -2.39 3.05 -7.46
N THR A 16 -2.64 3.81 -6.39
CA THR A 16 -3.20 5.15 -6.51
C THR A 16 -2.09 6.18 -6.71
N PRO A 17 -2.34 7.26 -7.47
CA PRO A 17 -1.36 8.31 -7.68
C PRO A 17 -1.07 9.14 -6.41
N ASP A 18 -1.85 8.95 -5.34
CA ASP A 18 -1.68 9.63 -4.06
C ASP A 18 -0.50 9.05 -3.26
N CYS A 19 -0.16 7.78 -3.48
CA CYS A 19 0.93 7.09 -2.78
C CYS A 19 2.18 6.99 -3.67
N LEU A 20 3.22 7.78 -3.35
CA LEU A 20 4.48 7.80 -4.11
C LEU A 20 5.52 6.82 -3.57
N ASN A 21 5.34 6.35 -2.34
CA ASN A 21 6.24 5.42 -1.68
C ASN A 21 5.50 4.64 -0.58
N THR A 22 6.15 3.61 -0.03
CA THR A 22 5.58 2.81 1.05
C THR A 22 5.24 3.62 2.31
N GLY A 23 5.92 4.72 2.57
CA GLY A 23 5.62 5.61 3.69
C GLY A 23 4.24 6.25 3.55
N ASP A 24 3.89 6.72 2.35
CA ASP A 24 2.55 7.24 2.06
C ASP A 24 1.48 6.15 2.21
N VAL A 25 1.76 4.93 1.73
CA VAL A 25 0.88 3.77 1.89
C VAL A 25 0.63 3.46 3.37
N VAL A 26 1.68 3.39 4.18
CA VAL A 26 1.58 3.14 5.64
C VAL A 26 0.80 4.27 6.33
N LYS A 27 1.02 5.52 5.93
CA LYS A 27 0.31 6.68 6.47
C LYS A 27 -1.18 6.63 6.12
N ALA A 28 -1.54 6.29 4.89
CA ALA A 28 -2.92 6.14 4.44
C ALA A 28 -3.62 4.99 5.18
N LEU A 29 -2.96 3.84 5.36
CA LEU A 29 -3.51 2.74 6.16
C LEU A 29 -3.69 3.14 7.64
N SER A 30 -2.74 3.86 8.22
CA SER A 30 -2.90 4.36 9.59
C SER A 30 -4.09 5.33 9.69
N ALA A 31 -4.33 6.16 8.68
CA ALA A 31 -5.49 7.05 8.62
C ALA A 31 -6.83 6.28 8.45
N GLU A 32 -6.81 5.13 7.78
CA GLU A 32 -7.95 4.19 7.71
C GLU A 32 -8.18 3.39 9.01
N GLY A 33 -7.35 3.60 10.02
CA GLY A 33 -7.49 2.97 11.34
C GLY A 33 -6.97 1.54 11.41
N TYR A 34 -6.06 1.14 10.52
CA TYR A 34 -5.33 -0.11 10.66
C TYR A 34 -4.37 -0.04 11.85
N SER A 35 -4.31 -1.12 12.63
CA SER A 35 -3.53 -1.17 13.87
C SER A 35 -2.04 -1.34 13.62
N GLY A 36 -1.20 -0.92 14.57
CA GLY A 36 0.25 -1.12 14.50
C GLY A 36 0.67 -2.59 14.35
N ALA A 37 -0.11 -3.54 14.89
CA ALA A 37 0.11 -4.97 14.70
C ALA A 37 -0.07 -5.40 13.23
N GLU A 38 -1.09 -4.85 12.56
CA GLU A 38 -1.33 -5.06 11.12
C GLU A 38 -0.24 -4.37 10.29
N MET A 39 0.23 -3.19 10.73
CA MET A 39 1.35 -2.49 10.11
C MET A 39 2.68 -3.27 10.22
N SER A 40 2.80 -4.22 11.15
CA SER A 40 4.04 -4.98 11.37
C SER A 40 4.46 -5.77 10.13
N HIS A 41 3.52 -6.13 9.25
CA HIS A 41 3.83 -6.74 7.96
C HIS A 41 4.73 -5.86 7.08
N PHE A 42 4.58 -4.52 7.15
CA PHE A 42 5.37 -3.57 6.37
C PHE A 42 6.75 -3.28 6.95
N GLN A 43 7.13 -3.89 8.08
CA GLN A 43 8.49 -3.77 8.59
C GLN A 43 9.49 -4.61 7.76
N GLY A 44 9.01 -5.60 7.00
CA GLY A 44 9.85 -6.41 6.12
C GLY A 44 10.38 -5.64 4.91
N SER A 45 11.68 -5.78 4.62
CA SER A 45 12.33 -5.10 3.49
C SER A 45 11.72 -5.50 2.13
N SER A 46 11.27 -6.75 1.97
CA SER A 46 10.72 -7.26 0.70
C SER A 46 9.40 -6.59 0.32
N ILE A 47 8.45 -6.49 1.24
CA ILE A 47 7.14 -5.87 0.95
C ILE A 47 7.28 -4.36 0.73
N ARG A 48 8.19 -3.69 1.45
CA ARG A 48 8.47 -2.28 1.22
C ARG A 48 9.03 -2.05 -0.17
N ALA A 49 10.01 -2.85 -0.58
CA ALA A 49 10.59 -2.77 -1.92
C ALA A 49 9.53 -3.00 -3.00
N ASP A 50 8.63 -3.96 -2.78
CA ASP A 50 7.56 -4.27 -3.73
C ASP A 50 6.51 -3.16 -3.83
N LEU A 51 6.01 -2.66 -2.69
CA LEU A 51 5.08 -1.52 -2.66
C LEU A 51 5.70 -0.27 -3.27
N ASN A 52 6.97 0.01 -2.98
CA ASN A 52 7.68 1.15 -3.56
C ASN A 52 7.84 1.02 -5.07
N ARG A 53 8.08 -0.21 -5.56
CA ARG A 53 8.10 -0.48 -7.00
C ARG A 53 6.73 -0.17 -7.61
N ILE A 54 5.64 -0.64 -7.01
CA ILE A 54 4.28 -0.44 -7.53
C ILE A 54 3.87 1.03 -7.52
N CYS A 55 4.17 1.77 -6.45
CA CYS A 55 3.94 3.23 -6.41
C CYS A 55 4.66 3.98 -7.53
N LYS A 56 5.74 3.40 -8.07
CA LYS A 56 6.56 3.98 -9.14
C LYS A 56 6.24 3.43 -10.52
N ILE A 57 5.49 2.33 -10.61
CA ILE A 57 4.97 1.86 -11.89
C ILE A 57 3.94 2.91 -12.29
N PRO A 58 4.15 3.67 -13.37
CA PRO A 58 3.07 4.49 -13.90
C PRO A 58 1.91 3.53 -14.13
N VAL A 59 0.74 3.82 -13.55
CA VAL A 59 -0.48 3.09 -13.89
C VAL A 59 -0.62 3.26 -15.39
N GLU A 60 -0.13 2.28 -16.14
CA GLU A 60 -0.47 2.10 -17.54
C GLU A 60 -1.98 1.92 -17.49
N THR A 61 -2.67 3.00 -17.79
CA THR A 61 -4.06 2.97 -18.22
C THR A 61 -4.11 1.97 -19.36
N GLU A 62 -4.43 0.71 -19.03
CA GLU A 62 -4.97 -0.24 -19.97
C GLU A 62 -6.28 0.35 -20.48
N VAL A 63 -6.17 1.14 -21.54
CA VAL A 63 -7.25 1.44 -22.45
C VAL A 63 -7.42 0.18 -23.30
N ALA A 64 -8.41 -0.64 -22.95
CA ALA A 64 -8.93 -1.70 -23.80
C ALA A 64 -10.46 -1.73 -23.68
#